data_AF-A0A285SUB1-F1
#
_entry.id   AF-A0A285SUB1-F1
#
_cell.length_a   1.000
_cell.length_b   1.000
_cell.length_c   1.000
_cell.angle_alpha   90.00
_cell.angle_beta   90.00
_cell.angle_gamma   90.00
#
_symmetry.space_group_name_H-M   'P 1'
#
loop_
_entity.id
_entity.type
_entity.pdbx_description
1 polymer ?
#
loop_
_entity_poly.entity_id
_entity_poly.type
_entity_poly.pdbx_seq_one_letter_code
_entity_poly.pdbx_strand_id
1 'polypeptide(L)'
;MIICHCQHITDRDIHAAIDWMRASDRFSLITPGKIYRALGKRADCGTCMPLFLATMQRNANLAVPAEAAEVPAELRNLRIR
;
A
#
# COMPACT_ATOMS: atom_id res chain seq x y z
N MET A 1 -9.25 10.38 10.60
CA MET A 1 -8.30 10.06 11.69
C MET A 1 -6.88 10.22 11.20
N ILE A 2 -6.00 10.85 11.99
CA ILE A 2 -4.55 10.90 11.68
C ILE A 2 -3.94 9.51 11.89
N ILE A 3 -3.21 9.03 10.89
CA ILE A 3 -2.51 7.74 10.91
C ILE A 3 -1.01 7.94 11.13
N CYS A 4 -0.39 8.89 10.43
CA CYS A 4 1.02 9.25 10.63
C CYS A 4 1.11 10.66 11.19
N HIS A 5 1.56 10.77 12.45
CA HIS A 5 1.75 12.07 13.10
C HIS A 5 2.85 12.90 12.43
N CYS A 6 4.07 12.37 12.28
CA CYS A 6 5.22 13.12 11.72
C CYS A 6 4.96 13.73 10.33
N GLN A 7 4.14 13.05 9.51
CA GLN A 7 3.88 13.46 8.13
C GLN A 7 2.46 14.01 7.93
N HIS A 8 1.66 14.12 8.99
CA HIS A 8 0.25 14.53 8.96
C HIS A 8 -0.57 13.77 7.89
N ILE A 9 -0.44 12.43 7.84
CA ILE A 9 -1.20 11.58 6.91
C ILE A 9 -2.43 11.05 7.63
N THR A 10 -3.60 11.22 7.02
CA THR A 10 -4.89 10.73 7.49
C THR A 10 -5.29 9.42 6.82
N ASP A 11 -6.34 8.77 7.35
CA ASP A 11 -6.97 7.62 6.70
C ASP A 11 -7.48 7.99 5.31
N ARG A 12 -8.08 9.17 5.15
CA ARG A 12 -8.59 9.66 3.86
C ARG A 12 -7.47 9.79 2.82
N ASP A 13 -6.31 10.29 3.22
CA ASP A 13 -5.14 10.39 2.33
C ASP A 13 -4.67 9.01 1.85
N ILE A 14 -4.66 8.02 2.75
CA ILE A 14 -4.29 6.64 2.41
C ILE A 14 -5.31 6.03 1.44
N HIS A 15 -6.61 6.17 1.72
CA HIS A 15 -7.66 5.64 0.85
C HIS A 15 -7.62 6.29 -0.54
N ALA A 16 -7.54 7.61 -0.62
CA ALA A 16 -7.47 8.34 -1.88
C ALA A 16 -6.21 7.98 -2.70
N ALA A 17 -5.06 7.80 -2.04
CA ALA A 17 -3.84 7.38 -2.72
C ALA A 17 -3.96 5.95 -3.29
N ILE A 18 -4.58 5.02 -2.55
CA ILE A 18 -4.83 3.66 -3.04
C ILE A 18 -5.76 3.68 -4.26
N ASP A 19 -6.87 4.42 -4.17
CA ASP A 19 -7.86 4.50 -5.25
C ASP A 19 -7.25 5.11 -6.52
N TRP A 20 -6.48 6.19 -6.37
CA TRP A 20 -5.75 6.79 -7.49
C TRP A 20 -4.72 5.86 -8.10
N MET A 21 -3.92 5.14 -7.29
CA MET A 21 -2.94 4.19 -7.80
C MET A 21 -3.60 3.05 -8.56
N ARG A 22 -4.71 2.50 -8.03
CA ARG A 22 -5.42 1.40 -8.68
C ARG A 22 -6.10 1.85 -9.98
N ALA A 23 -6.64 3.07 -10.01
CA ALA A 23 -7.20 3.66 -11.23
C ALA A 23 -6.12 3.95 -12.28
N SER A 24 -4.91 4.33 -11.85
CA SER A 24 -3.79 4.65 -12.75
C SER A 24 -3.11 3.40 -13.30
N ASP A 25 -2.99 2.34 -12.50
CA ASP A 25 -2.41 1.05 -12.90
C ASP A 25 -3.11 -0.10 -12.17
N ARG A 26 -3.90 -0.87 -12.94
CA ARG A 26 -4.68 -2.01 -12.45
C ARG A 26 -3.82 -3.09 -11.80
N PHE A 27 -2.53 -3.21 -12.10
CA PHE A 27 -1.67 -4.27 -11.58
C PHE A 27 -0.58 -3.77 -10.62
N SER A 28 -0.56 -2.47 -10.31
CA SER A 28 0.39 -1.90 -9.36
C SER A 28 0.30 -2.58 -7.99
N LEU A 29 1.44 -3.05 -7.50
CA LEU A 29 1.62 -3.40 -6.09
C LEU A 29 1.64 -2.12 -5.26
N ILE A 30 0.65 -1.94 -4.38
CA ILE A 30 0.52 -0.76 -3.54
C ILE A 30 1.16 -1.04 -2.18
N THR A 31 2.20 -0.28 -1.84
CA THR A 31 2.97 -0.41 -0.59
C THR A 31 2.93 0.89 0.20
N PRO A 32 3.15 0.88 1.53
CA PRO A 32 3.23 2.13 2.30
C PRO A 32 4.22 3.13 1.70
N GLY A 33 5.39 2.64 1.23
CA GLY A 33 6.39 3.49 0.58
C GLY A 33 5.90 4.17 -0.71
N LYS A 34 5.06 3.49 -1.52
CA LYS A 34 4.42 4.13 -2.68
C LYS A 34 3.40 5.17 -2.25
N ILE A 35 2.64 4.94 -1.17
CA ILE A 35 1.67 5.91 -0.65
C ILE A 35 2.39 7.16 -0.17
N TYR A 36 3.47 7.03 0.62
CA TYR A 36 4.32 8.17 0.98
C TYR A 36 4.76 8.97 -0.24
N ARG A 37 5.30 8.29 -1.28
CA ARG A 37 5.75 8.95 -2.51
C ARG A 37 4.62 9.66 -3.27
N ALA A 38 3.46 9.03 -3.41
CA ALA A 38 2.30 9.63 -4.08
C ALA A 38 1.78 10.88 -3.35
N LEU A 39 1.91 10.92 -2.02
CA LEU A 39 1.57 12.08 -1.20
C LEU A 39 2.70 13.12 -1.13
N GLY A 40 3.81 12.94 -1.86
CA GLY A 40 4.98 13.84 -1.83
C GLY A 40 5.72 13.83 -0.48
N LYS A 41 5.63 12.74 0.28
CA LYS A 41 6.14 12.61 1.65
C LYS A 41 7.19 11.51 1.75
N ARG A 42 7.97 11.54 2.84
CA ARG A 42 8.91 10.47 3.22
C ARG A 42 8.60 10.01 4.64
N ALA A 43 8.75 8.72 4.91
CA ALA A 43 8.65 8.21 6.28
C ALA A 43 9.74 8.84 7.16
N ASP A 44 9.35 9.23 8.38
CA ASP A 44 10.23 9.85 9.37
C ASP A 44 10.59 8.84 10.47
N CYS A 45 9.65 8.49 11.36
CA CYS A 45 9.89 7.54 12.46
C CYS A 45 9.38 6.11 12.24
N GLY A 46 8.43 5.90 11.32
CA GLY A 46 7.84 4.58 11.03
C GLY A 46 6.90 4.00 12.09
N THR A 47 6.73 4.62 13.27
CA THR A 47 5.90 4.08 14.37
C THR A 47 4.43 3.84 13.97
N CYS A 48 3.92 4.58 12.98
CA CYS A 48 2.56 4.40 12.49
C CYS A 48 2.33 3.13 11.65
N MET A 49 3.37 2.39 11.26
CA MET A 49 3.25 1.29 10.28
C MET A 49 2.19 0.23 10.59
N PRO A 50 2.02 -0.26 11.83
CA PRO A 50 0.94 -1.21 12.12
C PRO A 50 -0.45 -0.65 11.80
N LEU A 51 -0.72 0.60 12.21
CA LEU A 51 -1.98 1.28 11.93
C LEU A 51 -2.12 1.66 10.45
N PHE A 52 -1.02 2.04 9.81
CA PHE A 52 -0.96 2.36 8.38
C PHE A 52 -1.37 1.15 7.54
N LEU A 53 -0.78 -0.01 7.81
CA LEU A 53 -1.12 -1.27 7.13
C LEU A 53 -2.56 -1.69 7.42
N ALA A 54 -3.02 -1.60 8.68
CA ALA A 54 -4.40 -1.90 9.03
C ALA A 54 -5.40 -0.96 8.33
N THR A 55 -5.03 0.30 8.11
CA THR A 55 -5.85 1.26 7.35
C THR A 55 -5.87 0.90 5.87
N MET A 56 -4.71 0.58 5.28
CA MET A 56 -4.62 0.12 3.90
C MET A 56 -5.52 -1.11 3.65
N GLN A 57 -5.47 -2.10 4.54
CA GLN A 57 -6.24 -3.36 4.43
C GLN A 57 -7.76 -3.16 4.40
N ARG A 58 -8.26 -2.01 4.87
CA ARG A 58 -9.69 -1.67 4.81
C ARG A 58 -10.14 -1.16 3.44
N ASN A 59 -9.20 -0.83 2.53
CA ASN A 59 -9.55 -0.42 1.18
C ASN A 59 -9.69 -1.65 0.26
N ALA A 60 -10.87 -1.83 -0.34
CA ALA A 60 -11.14 -2.91 -1.29
C ALA A 60 -10.25 -2.87 -2.55
N ASN A 61 -9.73 -1.70 -2.92
CA ASN A 61 -8.85 -1.50 -4.07
C ASN A 61 -7.38 -1.85 -3.80
N LEU A 62 -7.03 -2.21 -2.56
CA LEU A 62 -5.64 -2.53 -2.20
C LEU A 62 -5.14 -3.77 -2.95
N ALA A 63 -5.94 -4.82 -3.01
CA ALA A 63 -5.54 -6.09 -3.60
C ALA A 63 -5.29 -5.96 -5.12
N VAL A 64 -4.32 -6.72 -5.61
CA VAL A 64 -4.15 -6.89 -7.07
C VAL A 64 -5.25 -7.84 -7.56
N PRO A 65 -5.90 -7.56 -8.69
CA PRO A 65 -6.93 -8.45 -9.25
C PRO A 65 -6.41 -9.88 -9.47
N ALA A 66 -7.26 -10.87 -9.21
CA ALA A 66 -6.89 -12.29 -9.19
C ALA A 66 -6.37 -12.79 -10.54
N GLU A 67 -6.76 -12.18 -11.65
CA GLU A 67 -6.27 -12.54 -12.99
C GLU A 67 -4.76 -12.32 -13.15
N ALA A 68 -4.15 -11.48 -12.30
CA ALA A 68 -2.72 -11.24 -12.23
C ALA A 68 -2.04 -11.87 -11.00
N ALA A 69 -2.78 -12.63 -10.19
CA ALA A 69 -2.31 -13.13 -8.90
C ALA A 69 -1.64 -14.52 -9.00
N GLU A 70 -1.58 -15.13 -10.18
CA GLU A 70 -0.83 -16.38 -10.35
C GLU A 70 0.66 -16.11 -10.29
N VAL A 71 1.27 -16.49 -9.16
CA VAL A 71 2.72 -16.60 -9.06
C VAL A 71 3.18 -17.68 -10.05
N PRO A 72 4.12 -17.39 -10.97
CA PRO A 72 4.69 -18.39 -11.88
C PRO A 72 5.21 -19.62 -11.13
N ALA A 73 5.10 -20.80 -11.72
CA ALA A 73 5.40 -22.07 -11.06
C ALA A 73 6.84 -22.11 -10.52
N GLU A 74 7.79 -21.54 -11.26
CA GLU A 74 9.20 -21.41 -10.91
C GLU A 74 9.45 -20.53 -9.68
N LEU A 75 8.50 -19.65 -9.30
CA LEU A 75 8.61 -18.76 -8.14
C LEU A 75 7.85 -19.27 -6.90
N ARG A 76 6.93 -20.25 -7.03
CA ARG A 76 6.03 -20.69 -5.95
C ARG A 76 6.74 -21.28 -4.72
N ASN A 77 7.99 -21.73 -4.87
CA ASN A 77 8.80 -22.32 -3.80
C ASN A 77 10.12 -21.58 -3.58
N LEU A 78 10.22 -20.31 -3.99
CA LEU A 78 11.40 -19.48 -3.76
C LEU A 78 11.49 -19.00 -2.30
N ARG A 79 11.30 -19.91 -1.33
CA ARG A 79 11.71 -19.68 0.06
C ARG A 79 13.21 -19.91 0.12
N ILE A 80 13.94 -18.80 0.06
CA ILE A 80 15.37 -18.69 0.32
C ILE A 80 15.65 -19.33 1.70
N ARG A 81 16.58 -20.28 1.73
CA ARG A 81 17.19 -20.81 2.97
C ARG A 81 17.89 -19.70 3.74
#